data_AF-D0N6A7-F1
#
_entry.id   AF-D0N6A7-F1
#
_cell.length_a   1.000
_cell.length_b   1.000
_cell.length_c   1.000
_cell.angle_alpha   90.00
_cell.angle_beta   90.00
_cell.angle_gamma   90.00
#
_symmetry.space_group_name_H-M   'P 1'
#
loop_
_entity.id
_entity.type
_entity.pdbx_description
1 polymer ?
#
loop_
_entity_poly.entity_id
_entity_poly.type
_entity_poly.pdbx_seq_one_letter_code
_entity_poly.pdbx_strand_id
1 'polypeptide(L)'
;MLSLHRLILSYVIAISIGLCIRSANASIAPRSYFSSVRTPQSPNDRVIADAAHFAVDQLRALSDSGIYTTLSLSKIHAAATELGDFHYVIHLQVALSSPYFRSKRQEEDFEMMVLESKPRIDERASGKFNVTRSIAIDEFPEMDEDAIENFWVKMVEDRRQRRRELFEQWEREDTLENAEQDAPQVKSNEVNTEQPEKVTKTLTLDELQQMPTKQLRQLLTTPESTAPLRAAISAILDERLTLLEQREEQMNLHRDEL
;
A
#
# COMPACT_ATOMS: atom_id res chain seq x y z
N MET A 1 -21.48 -40.10 1.97
CA MET A 1 -20.09 -40.54 2.21
C MET A 1 -19.17 -39.67 1.36
N LEU A 2 -18.34 -38.88 2.03
CA LEU A 2 -17.44 -37.88 1.47
C LEU A 2 -16.18 -38.51 0.84
N SER A 3 -15.67 -37.89 -0.22
CA SER A 3 -14.25 -37.88 -0.63
C SER A 3 -14.15 -36.87 -1.79
N LEU A 4 -13.91 -35.58 -1.59
CA LEU A 4 -12.74 -34.91 -1.00
C LEU A 4 -11.42 -35.47 -1.53
N HIS A 5 -10.93 -34.98 -2.69
CA HIS A 5 -9.50 -34.73 -2.88
C HIS A 5 -9.18 -33.82 -4.09
N ARG A 6 -8.63 -32.66 -3.74
CA ARG A 6 -7.56 -31.92 -4.43
C ARG A 6 -7.93 -31.10 -5.67
N LEU A 7 -8.54 -29.94 -5.41
CA LEU A 7 -8.31 -28.74 -6.23
C LEU A 7 -7.07 -28.03 -5.63
N ILE A 8 -5.91 -28.19 -6.28
CA ILE A 8 -4.73 -27.36 -6.00
C ILE A 8 -5.03 -26.02 -6.66
N LEU A 9 -5.56 -25.09 -5.87
CA LEU A 9 -5.78 -23.71 -6.26
C LEU A 9 -4.42 -23.01 -6.23
N SER A 10 -3.77 -22.93 -7.38
CA SER A 10 -2.62 -22.06 -7.61
C SER A 10 -3.07 -20.60 -7.44
N TYR A 11 -2.84 -20.06 -6.25
CA TYR A 11 -3.08 -18.66 -5.93
C TYR A 11 -1.96 -17.83 -6.57
N VAL A 12 -2.16 -17.42 -7.83
CA VAL A 12 -1.39 -16.32 -8.41
C VAL A 12 -1.99 -15.05 -7.82
N ILE A 13 -1.36 -14.53 -6.76
CA ILE A 13 -1.66 -13.20 -6.25
C ILE A 13 -1.17 -12.22 -7.31
N ALA A 14 -2.06 -11.81 -8.20
CA ALA A 14 -1.88 -10.61 -8.99
C ALA A 14 -2.01 -9.42 -8.04
N ILE A 15 -0.89 -8.98 -7.47
CA ILE A 15 -0.81 -7.68 -6.81
C ILE A 15 -0.93 -6.65 -7.94
N SER A 16 -2.15 -6.21 -8.21
CA SER A 16 -2.41 -5.00 -8.98
C SER A 16 -1.94 -3.82 -8.12
N ILE A 17 -0.64 -3.52 -8.20
CA ILE A 17 -0.07 -2.28 -7.68
C ILE A 17 -0.86 -1.16 -8.35
N GLY A 18 -1.61 -0.42 -7.54
CA GLY A 18 -2.34 0.77 -7.94
C GLY A 18 -1.39 1.66 -8.72
N LEU A 19 -1.74 1.88 -9.98
CA LEU A 19 -1.05 2.77 -10.89
C LEU A 19 -0.94 4.15 -10.23
N CYS A 20 0.22 4.46 -9.66
CA CYS A 20 0.65 5.84 -9.51
C CYS A 20 0.85 6.41 -10.92
N ILE A 21 -0.26 6.80 -11.56
CA ILE A 21 -0.24 7.66 -12.75
C ILE A 21 0.11 9.05 -12.26
N ARG A 22 1.36 9.27 -11.85
CA ARG A 22 1.94 10.59 -11.99
C ARG A 22 2.02 10.82 -13.49
N SER A 23 1.10 11.62 -14.02
CA SER A 23 1.14 12.13 -15.38
C SER A 23 2.53 12.69 -15.65
N ALA A 24 3.33 11.90 -16.36
CA ALA A 24 4.61 12.33 -16.86
C ALA A 24 4.35 13.45 -17.87
N ASN A 25 4.51 14.71 -17.45
CA ASN A 25 4.24 15.89 -18.28
C ASN A 25 5.20 16.03 -19.48
N ALA A 26 6.13 15.10 -19.67
CA ALA A 26 7.11 15.15 -20.75
C ALA A 26 7.17 13.81 -21.52
N SER A 27 6.17 13.51 -22.34
CA SER A 27 6.23 12.34 -23.24
C SER A 27 7.55 12.33 -24.05
N ILE A 28 8.16 11.14 -24.12
CA ILE A 28 9.38 10.84 -24.85
C ILE A 28 9.10 10.70 -26.37
N ALA A 29 7.82 10.78 -26.79
CA ALA A 29 7.36 10.78 -28.17
C ALA A 29 8.21 11.67 -29.10
N PRO A 30 8.30 11.31 -30.40
CA PRO A 30 9.52 11.46 -31.16
C PRO A 30 9.79 12.93 -31.49
N ARG A 31 10.54 13.56 -30.60
CA ARG A 31 11.53 14.57 -30.99
C ARG A 31 12.70 13.83 -31.63
N SER A 32 13.53 14.48 -32.44
CA SER A 32 14.58 13.87 -33.29
C SER A 32 15.72 13.09 -32.57
N TYR A 33 15.50 12.64 -31.33
CA TYR A 33 16.45 11.97 -30.44
C TYR A 33 16.60 10.47 -30.69
N PHE A 34 15.67 9.84 -31.39
CA PHE A 34 15.61 8.39 -31.48
C PHE A 34 16.10 7.89 -32.83
N SER A 35 17.12 7.04 -32.79
CA SER A 35 17.65 6.31 -33.95
C SER A 35 17.61 4.82 -33.65
N SER A 36 17.69 3.97 -34.68
CA SER A 36 17.80 2.51 -34.50
C SER A 36 19.12 2.10 -33.85
N VAL A 37 20.07 3.02 -33.71
CA VAL A 37 21.32 2.85 -33.00
C VAL A 37 21.29 3.68 -31.72
N ARG A 38 21.92 3.16 -30.66
CA ARG A 38 22.08 3.87 -29.39
C ARG A 38 22.80 5.21 -29.61
N THR A 39 22.11 6.32 -29.37
CA THR A 39 22.62 7.69 -29.56
C THR A 39 22.88 8.33 -28.20
N PRO A 40 24.13 8.73 -27.89
CA PRO A 40 24.45 9.43 -26.64
C PRO A 40 23.64 10.71 -26.49
N GLN A 41 23.16 10.99 -25.28
CA GLN A 41 22.46 12.21 -24.92
C GLN A 41 23.17 12.94 -23.78
N SER A 42 22.92 14.25 -23.69
CA SER A 42 23.46 15.06 -22.59
C SER A 42 22.77 14.68 -21.28
N PRO A 43 23.51 14.43 -20.19
CA PRO A 43 22.93 14.19 -18.86
C PRO A 43 22.06 15.36 -18.35
N ASN A 44 22.31 16.58 -18.84
CA ASN A 44 21.56 17.79 -18.47
C ASN A 44 20.29 18.00 -19.33
N ASP A 45 20.00 17.12 -20.28
CA ASP A 45 18.75 17.19 -21.03
C ASP A 45 17.56 16.95 -20.08
N ARG A 46 16.54 17.80 -20.20
CA ARG A 46 15.31 17.71 -19.38
C ARG A 46 14.61 16.37 -19.54
N VAL A 47 14.64 15.77 -20.74
CA VAL A 47 14.02 14.45 -20.98
C VAL A 47 14.78 13.35 -20.26
N ILE A 48 16.11 13.42 -20.25
CA ILE A 48 16.97 12.47 -19.55
C ILE A 48 16.80 12.60 -18.03
N ALA A 49 16.77 13.84 -17.51
CA ALA A 49 16.51 14.10 -16.11
C ALA A 49 15.12 13.60 -15.66
N ASP A 50 14.07 13.88 -16.45
CA ASP A 50 12.71 13.36 -16.19
C ASP A 50 12.68 11.84 -16.15
N ALA A 51 13.33 11.17 -17.10
CA ALA A 51 13.44 9.72 -17.14
C ALA A 51 14.20 9.16 -15.92
N ALA A 52 15.30 9.79 -15.52
CA ALA A 52 16.06 9.37 -14.34
C ALA A 52 15.25 9.54 -13.04
N HIS A 53 14.55 10.66 -12.88
CA HIS A 53 13.66 10.86 -11.74
C HIS A 53 12.50 9.87 -11.72
N PHE A 54 11.87 9.64 -12.87
CA PHE A 54 10.84 8.60 -13.02
C PHE A 54 11.38 7.24 -12.57
N ALA A 55 12.58 6.87 -12.99
CA ALA A 55 13.17 5.59 -12.64
C ALA A 55 13.42 5.42 -11.14
N VAL A 56 13.92 6.47 -10.48
CA VAL A 56 14.12 6.46 -9.02
C VAL A 56 12.78 6.41 -8.28
N ASP A 57 11.76 7.14 -8.74
CA ASP A 57 10.42 7.08 -8.14
C ASP A 57 9.80 5.69 -8.29
N GLN A 58 10.00 5.02 -9.42
CA GLN A 58 9.57 3.62 -9.60
C GLN A 58 10.32 2.68 -8.64
N LEU A 59 11.64 2.79 -8.51
CA LEU A 59 12.41 1.98 -7.56
C LEU A 59 11.94 2.17 -6.11
N ARG A 60 11.64 3.42 -5.71
CA ARG A 60 11.09 3.73 -4.39
C ARG A 60 9.75 3.03 -4.13
N ALA A 61 8.91 2.95 -5.16
CA ALA A 61 7.58 2.35 -5.09
C ALA A 61 7.60 0.80 -5.06
N LEU A 62 8.69 0.16 -5.51
CA LEU A 62 8.81 -1.30 -5.55
C LEU A 62 9.16 -1.95 -4.20
N SER A 63 9.43 -1.17 -3.15
CA SER A 63 9.95 -1.71 -1.88
C SER A 63 8.84 -2.12 -0.92
N ASP A 64 8.68 -3.42 -0.70
CA ASP A 64 7.78 -3.97 0.32
C ASP A 64 8.18 -3.55 1.74
N SER A 65 9.49 -3.42 2.00
CA SER A 65 10.03 -2.98 3.29
C SER A 65 10.01 -1.45 3.45
N GLY A 66 9.74 -0.71 2.38
CA GLY A 66 9.87 0.74 2.34
C GLY A 66 11.30 1.26 2.40
N ILE A 67 12.32 0.41 2.44
CA ILE A 67 13.72 0.88 2.56
C ILE A 67 14.17 1.67 1.33
N TYR A 68 13.67 1.33 0.14
CA TYR A 68 14.02 2.07 -1.08
C TYR A 68 13.43 3.47 -1.14
N THR A 69 12.51 3.85 -0.25
CA THR A 69 12.04 5.24 -0.12
C THR A 69 13.18 6.21 0.18
N THR A 70 14.29 5.71 0.71
CA THR A 70 15.50 6.46 1.05
C THR A 70 16.44 6.69 -0.14
N LEU A 71 16.26 5.95 -1.25
CA LEU A 71 17.05 6.14 -2.46
C LEU A 71 16.84 7.55 -2.98
N SER A 72 17.89 8.21 -3.46
CA SER A 72 17.75 9.46 -4.20
C SER A 72 18.75 9.54 -5.36
N LEU A 73 18.36 10.21 -6.43
CA LEU A 73 19.24 10.43 -7.59
C LEU A 73 20.34 11.42 -7.18
N SER A 74 21.60 10.97 -7.15
CA SER A 74 22.74 11.86 -6.94
C SER A 74 23.20 12.47 -8.26
N LYS A 75 23.49 11.61 -9.25
CA LYS A 75 24.10 12.05 -10.51
C LYS A 75 23.68 11.18 -11.68
N ILE A 76 23.65 11.78 -12.87
CA ILE A 76 23.55 11.06 -14.16
C ILE A 76 24.93 11.12 -14.81
N HIS A 77 25.60 9.98 -14.96
CA HIS A 77 26.93 9.90 -15.57
C HIS A 77 26.86 9.90 -17.10
N ALA A 78 25.97 9.08 -17.63
CA ALA A 78 25.76 8.94 -19.06
C ALA A 78 24.30 8.60 -19.35
N ALA A 79 23.86 9.00 -20.53
CA ALA A 79 22.55 8.63 -21.04
C ALA A 79 22.62 8.39 -22.54
N ALA A 80 21.76 7.51 -23.05
CA ALA A 80 21.61 7.29 -24.47
C ALA A 80 20.18 6.92 -24.82
N THR A 81 19.75 7.28 -26.03
CA THR A 81 18.42 6.98 -26.55
C THR A 81 18.50 5.94 -27.66
N GLU A 82 17.50 5.07 -27.73
CA GLU A 82 17.40 4.04 -28.75
C GLU A 82 15.93 3.84 -29.15
N LEU A 83 15.69 3.70 -30.46
CA LEU A 83 14.39 3.38 -31.00
C LEU A 83 14.21 1.87 -31.07
N GLY A 84 13.65 1.26 -30.02
CA GLY A 84 13.23 -0.14 -30.06
C GLY A 84 11.99 -0.34 -30.94
N ASP A 85 11.60 -1.57 -31.26
CA ASP A 85 10.45 -1.82 -32.13
C ASP A 85 9.14 -1.29 -31.52
N PHE A 86 8.92 -1.58 -30.24
CA PHE A 86 7.69 -1.25 -29.51
C PHE A 86 7.84 -0.10 -28.50
N HIS A 87 9.07 0.28 -28.17
CA HIS A 87 9.35 1.26 -27.12
C HIS A 87 10.34 2.33 -27.58
N TYR A 88 10.21 3.53 -27.04
CA TYR A 88 11.32 4.47 -26.93
C TYR A 88 12.15 4.09 -25.71
N VAL A 89 13.45 3.85 -25.88
CA VAL A 89 14.32 3.36 -24.81
C VAL A 89 15.31 4.46 -24.43
N ILE A 90 15.38 4.77 -23.15
CA ILE A 90 16.41 5.64 -22.57
C ILE A 90 17.28 4.78 -21.66
N HIS A 91 18.53 4.59 -22.07
CA HIS A 91 19.57 3.95 -21.27
C HIS A 91 20.21 5.00 -20.36
N LEU A 92 20.37 4.67 -19.09
CA LEU A 92 20.85 5.56 -18.05
C LEU A 92 21.96 4.86 -17.26
N GLN A 93 23.05 5.59 -17.04
CA GLN A 93 24.07 5.25 -16.05
C GLN A 93 24.02 6.32 -14.97
N VAL A 94 23.55 5.95 -13.77
CA VAL A 94 23.23 6.89 -12.68
C VAL A 94 23.93 6.50 -11.39
N ALA A 95 24.27 7.49 -10.58
CA ALA A 95 24.63 7.29 -9.19
C ALA A 95 23.39 7.50 -8.32
N LEU A 96 23.03 6.49 -7.54
CA LEU A 96 22.00 6.59 -6.51
C LEU A 96 22.69 6.77 -5.15
N SER A 97 22.01 7.47 -4.24
CA SER A 97 22.46 7.65 -2.86
C SER A 97 21.44 7.10 -1.88
N SER A 98 21.93 6.44 -0.84
CA SER A 98 21.16 6.05 0.34
C SER A 98 22.10 5.87 1.52
N PRO A 99 21.71 6.29 2.74
CA PRO A 99 22.50 6.02 3.94
C PRO A 99 22.53 4.53 4.34
N TYR A 100 21.69 3.70 3.70
CA TYR A 100 21.49 2.30 4.07
C TYR A 100 22.03 1.31 3.03
N PHE A 101 22.90 1.74 2.11
CA PHE A 101 23.56 0.79 1.22
C PHE A 101 24.40 -0.21 1.99
N ARG A 102 24.39 -1.47 1.55
CA ARG A 102 25.17 -2.55 2.17
C ARG A 102 26.67 -2.26 2.14
N SER A 103 27.16 -1.62 1.08
CA SER A 103 28.58 -1.23 0.95
C SER A 103 29.03 -0.14 1.92
N LYS A 104 28.09 0.53 2.60
CA LYS A 104 28.29 1.70 3.45
C LYS A 104 28.87 2.92 2.72
N ARG A 105 28.83 2.92 1.38
CA ARG A 105 29.15 4.10 0.57
C ARG A 105 27.95 5.04 0.55
N GLN A 106 28.20 6.33 0.36
CA GLN A 106 27.12 7.32 0.20
C GLN A 106 26.43 7.19 -1.16
N GLU A 107 27.17 6.74 -2.18
CA GLU A 107 26.73 6.65 -3.57
C GLU A 107 27.20 5.34 -4.20
N GLU A 108 26.35 4.77 -5.04
CA GLU A 108 26.62 3.59 -5.86
C GLU A 108 26.10 3.79 -7.28
N ASP A 109 26.78 3.21 -8.26
CA ASP A 109 26.48 3.38 -9.68
C ASP A 109 25.60 2.23 -10.20
N PHE A 110 24.59 2.57 -10.97
CA PHE A 110 23.60 1.63 -11.52
C PHE A 110 23.35 1.89 -13.00
N GLU A 111 23.11 0.81 -13.73
CA GLU A 111 22.63 0.84 -15.11
C GLU A 111 21.13 0.57 -15.15
N MET A 112 20.39 1.50 -15.75
CA MET A 112 18.93 1.47 -15.81
C MET A 112 18.45 1.77 -17.22
N MET A 113 17.26 1.30 -17.54
CA MET A 113 16.55 1.61 -18.78
C MET A 113 15.15 2.09 -18.46
N VAL A 114 14.73 3.17 -19.11
CA VAL A 114 13.34 3.63 -19.09
C VAL A 114 12.74 3.35 -20.46
N LEU A 115 11.62 2.65 -20.46
CA LEU A 115 10.89 2.27 -21.67
C LEU A 115 9.58 3.04 -21.71
N GLU A 116 9.33 3.76 -22.81
CA GLU A 116 8.03 4.39 -23.09
C GLU A 116 7.36 3.67 -24.26
N SER A 117 6.15 3.15 -24.05
CA SER A 117 5.39 2.43 -25.08
C SER A 117 5.08 3.35 -26.27
N LYS A 118 5.35 2.89 -27.49
CA LYS A 118 4.93 3.62 -28.69
C LYS A 118 3.41 3.59 -28.83
N PRO A 119 2.79 4.69 -29.30
CA PRO A 119 1.35 4.71 -29.55
C PRO A 119 0.98 3.73 -30.66
N ARG A 120 -0.02 2.89 -30.41
CA ARG A 120 -0.54 1.93 -31.40
C ARG A 120 -1.18 2.68 -32.57
N ILE A 121 -1.25 2.03 -33.73
CA ILE A 121 -1.83 2.63 -34.95
C ILE A 121 -3.28 3.08 -34.69
N ASP A 122 -4.06 2.26 -33.99
CA ASP A 122 -5.46 2.56 -33.67
C ASP A 122 -5.61 3.71 -32.66
N GLU A 123 -4.67 3.85 -31.72
CA GLU A 123 -4.64 4.93 -30.72
C GLU A 123 -4.30 6.29 -31.33
N ARG A 124 -3.48 6.29 -32.40
CA ARG A 124 -3.21 7.52 -33.17
C ARG A 124 -4.46 8.06 -33.86
N ALA A 125 -5.37 7.18 -34.29
CA ALA A 125 -6.62 7.59 -34.92
C ALA A 125 -7.64 8.12 -33.90
N SER A 126 -7.64 7.60 -32.67
CA SER A 126 -8.58 8.01 -31.62
C SER A 126 -8.14 9.26 -30.85
N GLY A 127 -6.86 9.65 -30.94
CA GLY A 127 -6.29 10.78 -30.22
C GLY A 127 -6.15 10.54 -28.71
N LYS A 128 -6.48 9.34 -28.22
CA LYS A 128 -6.28 8.92 -26.83
C LYS A 128 -5.01 8.08 -26.74
N PHE A 129 -3.95 8.67 -26.23
CA PHE A 129 -2.65 8.04 -26.08
C PHE A 129 -2.47 7.57 -24.63
N ASN A 130 -2.54 6.26 -24.41
CA ASN A 130 -2.19 5.66 -23.12
C ASN A 130 -0.68 5.38 -23.11
N VAL A 131 0.11 6.42 -22.86
CA VAL A 131 1.57 6.30 -22.77
C VAL A 131 1.91 5.57 -21.48
N THR A 132 2.37 4.32 -21.58
CA THR A 132 2.84 3.54 -20.44
C THR A 132 4.36 3.64 -20.38
N ARG A 133 4.88 3.91 -19.18
CA ARG A 133 6.31 3.87 -18.89
C ARG A 133 6.64 2.73 -17.96
N SER A 134 7.76 2.08 -18.20
CA SER A 134 8.31 1.06 -17.31
C SER A 134 9.82 1.26 -17.17
N ILE A 135 10.40 0.59 -16.17
CA ILE A 135 11.85 0.56 -15.98
C ILE A 135 12.38 -0.86 -16.04
N ALA A 136 13.64 -0.98 -16.44
CA ALA A 136 14.47 -2.16 -16.25
C ALA A 136 15.77 -1.74 -15.57
N ILE A 137 16.27 -2.57 -14.67
CA ILE A 137 17.53 -2.39 -13.96
C ILE A 137 18.25 -3.73 -14.00
N ASP A 138 19.58 -3.71 -14.16
CA ASP A 138 20.37 -4.95 -14.21
C ASP A 138 20.45 -5.59 -12.81
N GLU A 139 20.83 -4.79 -11.81
CA GLU A 139 20.97 -5.22 -10.43
C GLU A 139 20.28 -4.22 -9.48
N PHE A 140 19.49 -4.76 -8.54
CA PHE A 140 18.84 -3.93 -7.53
C PHE A 140 19.83 -3.48 -6.46
N PRO A 141 19.69 -2.26 -5.90
CA PRO A 141 20.55 -1.81 -4.82
C PRO A 141 20.47 -2.74 -3.60
N GLU A 142 21.62 -3.24 -3.15
CA GLU A 142 21.72 -4.02 -1.93
C GLU A 142 21.69 -3.11 -0.70
N MET A 143 20.78 -3.38 0.22
CA MET A 143 20.59 -2.59 1.43
C MET A 143 21.09 -3.33 2.67
N ASP A 144 21.42 -2.57 3.69
CA ASP A 144 21.84 -3.06 5.00
C ASP A 144 20.72 -3.86 5.68
N GLU A 145 21.00 -5.11 6.06
CA GLU A 145 20.01 -6.05 6.61
C GLU A 145 19.39 -5.50 7.91
N ASP A 146 20.22 -4.96 8.80
CA ASP A 146 19.76 -4.34 10.05
C ASP A 146 18.83 -3.14 9.78
N ALA A 147 19.11 -2.35 8.73
CA ALA A 147 18.26 -1.25 8.35
C ALA A 147 16.92 -1.75 7.80
N ILE A 148 16.93 -2.81 6.99
CA ILE A 148 15.69 -3.43 6.47
C ILE A 148 14.80 -3.83 7.64
N GLU A 149 15.33 -4.57 8.62
CA GLU A 149 14.57 -5.00 9.79
C GLU A 149 13.97 -3.81 10.56
N ASN A 150 14.77 -2.76 10.80
CA ASN A 150 14.29 -1.56 11.48
C ASN A 150 13.13 -0.87 10.73
N PHE A 151 13.19 -0.83 9.39
CA PHE A 151 12.09 -0.31 8.58
C PHE A 151 10.83 -1.17 8.69
N TRP A 152 10.95 -2.49 8.70
CA TRP A 152 9.83 -3.40 8.92
C TRP A 152 9.19 -3.21 10.30
N VAL A 153 10.00 -3.14 11.35
CA VAL A 153 9.53 -2.89 12.72
C VAL A 153 8.75 -1.59 12.78
N LYS A 154 9.33 -0.50 12.25
CA LYS A 154 8.67 0.80 12.19
C LYS A 154 7.36 0.75 11.40
N MET A 155 7.33 0.12 10.24
CA MET A 155 6.13 0.01 9.42
C MET A 155 5.01 -0.74 10.17
N VAL A 156 5.34 -1.82 10.88
CA VAL A 156 4.39 -2.57 11.71
C VAL A 156 3.91 -1.73 12.89
N GLU A 157 4.79 -0.97 13.54
CA GLU A 157 4.43 -0.06 14.63
C GLU A 157 3.53 1.08 14.18
N ASP A 158 3.85 1.72 13.06
CA ASP A 158 3.02 2.76 12.44
C ASP A 158 1.64 2.20 12.08
N ARG A 159 1.58 0.98 11.52
CA ARG A 159 0.31 0.29 11.25
C ARG A 159 -0.45 -0.04 12.53
N ARG A 160 0.22 -0.51 13.58
CA ARG A 160 -0.40 -0.74 14.90
C ARG A 160 -0.95 0.56 15.48
N GLN A 161 -0.25 1.68 15.31
CA GLN A 161 -0.69 2.97 15.77
C GLN A 161 -1.92 3.47 15.00
N ARG A 162 -1.89 3.46 13.66
CA ARG A 162 -3.07 3.81 12.85
C ARG A 162 -4.28 2.98 13.21
N ARG A 163 -4.10 1.68 13.41
CA ARG A 163 -5.19 0.79 13.87
C ARG A 163 -5.74 1.24 15.22
N ARG A 164 -4.91 1.66 16.17
CA ARG A 164 -5.40 2.23 17.45
C ARG A 164 -6.18 3.53 17.24
N GLU A 165 -5.68 4.42 16.39
CA GLU A 165 -6.31 5.72 16.10
C GLU A 165 -7.68 5.56 15.42
N LEU A 166 -7.79 4.66 14.43
CA LEU A 166 -9.06 4.31 13.78
C LEU A 166 -10.07 3.77 14.79
N PHE A 167 -9.64 2.86 15.66
CA PHE A 167 -10.50 2.34 16.71
C PHE A 167 -10.93 3.43 17.70
N GLU A 168 -10.04 4.35 18.10
CA GLU A 168 -10.38 5.47 18.99
C GLU A 168 -11.33 6.48 18.33
N GLN A 169 -11.20 6.71 17.03
CA GLN A 169 -12.14 7.53 16.27
C GLN A 169 -13.50 6.85 16.24
N TRP A 170 -13.54 5.55 15.91
CA TRP A 170 -14.79 4.83 15.82
C TRP A 170 -15.49 4.70 17.18
N GLU A 171 -14.75 4.46 18.27
CA GLU A 171 -15.31 4.47 19.63
C GLU A 171 -15.95 5.82 20.00
N ARG A 172 -15.45 6.94 19.46
CA ARG A 172 -16.06 8.27 19.65
C ARG A 172 -17.32 8.43 18.83
N GLU A 173 -17.32 7.98 17.58
CA GLU A 173 -18.49 8.03 16.68
C GLU A 173 -19.65 7.17 17.21
N ASP A 174 -19.38 5.92 17.63
CA ASP A 174 -20.37 5.03 18.27
C ASP A 174 -20.99 5.65 19.53
N THR A 175 -20.20 6.41 20.29
CA THR A 175 -20.71 7.07 21.51
C THR A 175 -21.64 8.24 21.16
N LEU A 176 -21.43 8.92 20.03
CA LEU A 176 -22.26 10.03 19.57
C LEU A 176 -23.55 9.52 18.90
N GLU A 177 -23.47 8.48 18.08
CA GLU A 177 -24.66 7.88 17.43
C GLU A 177 -25.60 7.23 18.46
N ASN A 178 -25.07 6.60 19.51
CA ASN A 178 -25.89 6.07 20.60
C ASN A 178 -26.46 7.18 21.52
N ALA A 179 -25.75 8.30 21.69
CA ALA A 179 -26.25 9.44 22.47
C ALA A 179 -27.39 10.20 21.77
N GLU A 180 -27.45 10.19 20.43
CA GLU A 180 -28.57 10.78 19.67
C GLU A 180 -29.81 9.87 19.62
N GLN A 181 -29.67 8.57 19.90
CA GLN A 181 -30.80 7.64 20.01
C GLN A 181 -31.39 7.54 21.43
N ASP A 182 -30.66 7.98 22.46
CA ASP A 182 -31.10 8.01 23.87
C ASP A 182 -31.70 9.38 24.30
N ALA A 183 -32.39 10.08 23.40
CA ALA A 183 -33.28 11.16 23.80
C ALA A 183 -34.42 10.59 24.68
N PRO A 184 -34.63 11.09 25.91
CA PRO A 184 -35.38 10.37 26.93
C PRO A 184 -36.88 10.34 26.63
N GLN A 185 -37.40 9.21 26.13
CA GLN A 185 -38.80 8.87 26.36
C GLN A 185 -38.97 8.36 27.79
N VAL A 186 -39.34 9.29 28.66
CA VAL A 186 -39.85 9.01 30.00
C VAL A 186 -41.05 8.06 29.88
N LYS A 187 -40.83 6.78 30.17
CA LYS A 187 -41.88 5.88 30.67
C LYS A 187 -41.36 5.23 31.94
N SER A 188 -41.91 5.73 33.04
CA SER A 188 -42.01 5.08 34.34
C SER A 188 -42.27 3.58 34.18
N ASN A 189 -41.49 2.74 34.86
CA ASN A 189 -42.06 1.66 35.65
C ASN A 189 -41.10 1.15 36.72
N GLU A 190 -41.74 0.67 37.77
CA GLU A 190 -41.28 0.39 39.12
C GLU A 190 -40.15 -0.64 39.26
N VAL A 191 -39.34 -0.34 40.29
CA VAL A 191 -38.57 -1.22 41.16
C VAL A 191 -38.91 -2.72 41.07
N ASN A 192 -37.90 -3.53 40.78
CA ASN A 192 -37.74 -4.78 41.52
C ASN A 192 -36.27 -5.17 41.68
N THR A 193 -35.87 -5.31 42.94
CA THR A 193 -34.54 -5.67 43.41
C THR A 193 -34.46 -7.18 43.50
N GLU A 194 -33.80 -7.85 42.54
CA GLU A 194 -33.39 -9.24 42.69
C GLU A 194 -31.92 -9.43 42.34
N GLN A 195 -31.27 -10.30 43.12
CA GLN A 195 -29.84 -10.56 43.21
C GLN A 195 -29.26 -11.12 41.89
N PRO A 196 -27.97 -10.93 41.59
CA PRO A 196 -27.38 -11.48 40.37
C PRO A 196 -27.07 -12.97 40.57
N GLU A 197 -27.97 -13.83 40.12
CA GLU A 197 -27.64 -15.23 39.87
C GLU A 197 -26.54 -15.30 38.80
N LYS A 198 -25.47 -16.05 39.11
CA LYS A 198 -24.38 -16.37 38.21
C LYS A 198 -24.88 -17.24 37.05
N VAL A 199 -25.42 -16.60 36.02
CA VAL A 199 -25.73 -17.28 34.77
C VAL A 199 -24.48 -17.29 33.91
N THR A 200 -23.82 -18.45 33.82
CA THR A 200 -22.90 -18.78 32.73
C THR A 200 -23.68 -18.86 31.42
N LYS A 201 -24.17 -17.72 30.92
CA LYS A 201 -24.70 -17.61 29.56
C LYS A 201 -23.51 -17.76 28.64
N THR A 202 -23.44 -18.90 27.97
CA THR A 202 -22.57 -19.08 26.80
C THR A 202 -23.03 -18.09 25.74
N LEU A 203 -22.38 -16.92 25.71
CA LEU A 203 -22.56 -15.90 24.68
C LEU A 203 -22.40 -16.57 23.31
N THR A 204 -23.42 -16.45 22.48
CA THR A 204 -23.40 -16.99 21.12
C THR A 204 -22.58 -16.09 20.20
N LEU A 205 -22.07 -16.63 19.09
CA LEU A 205 -21.24 -15.86 18.14
C LEU A 205 -22.00 -14.65 17.57
N ASP A 206 -23.29 -14.81 17.28
CA ASP A 206 -24.14 -13.75 16.73
C ASP A 206 -24.36 -12.61 17.74
N GLU A 207 -24.48 -12.94 19.04
CA GLU A 207 -24.54 -11.93 20.10
C GLU A 207 -23.22 -11.15 20.17
N LEU A 208 -22.06 -11.84 20.14
CA LEU A 208 -20.75 -11.18 20.12
C LEU A 208 -20.56 -10.26 18.90
N GLN A 209 -21.11 -10.64 17.74
CA GLN A 209 -21.04 -9.83 16.52
C GLN A 209 -21.87 -8.55 16.60
N GLN A 210 -22.91 -8.49 17.44
CA GLN A 210 -23.74 -7.29 17.63
C GLN A 210 -23.25 -6.39 18.77
N MET A 211 -22.30 -6.87 19.60
CA MET A 211 -21.82 -6.10 20.75
C MET A 211 -20.97 -4.89 20.34
N PRO A 212 -21.07 -3.76 21.06
CA PRO A 212 -20.15 -2.63 20.92
C PRO A 212 -18.70 -3.05 21.16
N THR A 213 -17.78 -2.46 20.39
CA THR A 213 -16.35 -2.79 20.40
C THR A 213 -15.72 -2.59 21.79
N LYS A 214 -16.19 -1.58 22.55
CA LYS A 214 -15.80 -1.36 23.96
C LYS A 214 -16.17 -2.52 24.87
N GLN A 215 -17.37 -3.08 24.72
CA GLN A 215 -17.82 -4.20 25.55
C GLN A 215 -17.05 -5.47 25.22
N LEU A 216 -16.76 -5.72 23.93
CA LEU A 216 -15.90 -6.83 23.50
C LEU A 216 -14.49 -6.73 24.10
N ARG A 217 -13.89 -5.54 24.14
CA ARG A 217 -12.61 -5.31 24.81
C ARG A 217 -12.67 -5.50 26.32
N GLN A 218 -13.73 -5.03 26.95
CA GLN A 218 -13.94 -5.23 28.39
C GLN A 218 -14.09 -6.72 28.73
N LEU A 219 -14.71 -7.51 27.85
CA LEU A 219 -14.76 -8.97 27.99
C LEU A 219 -13.40 -9.66 27.81
N LEU A 220 -12.48 -9.09 27.03
CA LEU A 220 -11.11 -9.61 26.93
C LEU A 220 -10.27 -9.33 28.18
N THR A 221 -10.56 -8.26 28.93
CA THR A 221 -9.83 -7.91 30.16
C THR A 221 -10.35 -8.64 31.40
N THR A 222 -11.54 -9.26 31.33
CA THR A 222 -12.03 -10.07 32.45
C THR A 222 -11.26 -11.40 32.54
N PRO A 223 -10.82 -11.80 33.75
CA PRO A 223 -10.09 -13.06 33.95
C PRO A 223 -10.95 -14.30 33.71
N GLU A 224 -12.28 -14.14 33.69
CA GLU A 224 -13.26 -15.22 33.48
C GLU A 224 -13.49 -15.59 32.00
N SER A 225 -12.92 -14.83 31.06
CA SER A 225 -13.05 -15.13 29.63
C SER A 225 -12.26 -16.40 29.26
N THR A 226 -12.96 -17.39 28.71
CA THR A 226 -12.36 -18.66 28.26
C THR A 226 -11.53 -18.44 27.00
N ALA A 227 -10.47 -19.23 26.80
CA ALA A 227 -9.65 -19.17 25.58
C ALA A 227 -10.44 -19.17 24.25
N PRO A 228 -11.48 -20.02 24.05
CA PRO A 228 -12.30 -19.97 22.84
C PRO A 228 -13.11 -18.67 22.70
N LEU A 229 -13.63 -18.12 23.80
CA LEU A 229 -14.34 -16.83 23.78
C LEU A 229 -13.38 -15.70 23.41
N ARG A 230 -12.16 -15.68 23.95
CA ARG A 230 -11.13 -14.70 23.58
C ARG A 230 -10.78 -14.78 22.10
N ALA A 231 -10.60 -15.99 21.57
CA ALA A 231 -10.30 -16.19 20.15
C ALA A 231 -11.45 -15.70 19.25
N ALA A 232 -12.70 -15.99 19.62
CA ALA A 232 -13.88 -15.50 18.88
C ALA A 232 -14.00 -13.97 18.92
N ILE A 233 -13.80 -13.36 20.10
CA ILE A 233 -13.81 -11.89 20.25
C ILE A 233 -12.68 -11.26 19.44
N SER A 234 -11.46 -11.81 19.48
CA SER A 234 -10.33 -11.32 18.68
C SER A 234 -10.62 -11.39 17.18
N ALA A 235 -11.20 -12.49 16.70
CA ALA A 235 -11.56 -12.63 15.28
C ALA A 235 -12.61 -11.59 14.84
N ILE A 236 -13.62 -11.30 15.66
CA ILE A 236 -14.64 -10.27 15.37
C ILE A 236 -14.01 -8.87 15.35
N LEU A 237 -13.09 -8.58 16.27
CA LEU A 237 -12.37 -7.30 16.29
C LEU A 237 -11.47 -7.14 15.07
N ASP A 238 -10.78 -8.20 14.65
CA ASP A 238 -9.95 -8.21 13.45
C ASP A 238 -10.81 -8.03 12.18
N GLU A 239 -11.96 -8.70 12.08
CA GLU A 239 -12.89 -8.53 10.96
C GLU A 239 -13.39 -7.09 10.85
N ARG A 240 -13.86 -6.50 11.96
CA ARG A 240 -14.31 -5.10 11.99
C ARG A 240 -13.19 -4.13 11.59
N LEU A 241 -11.96 -4.41 11.99
CA LEU A 241 -10.80 -3.62 11.61
C LEU A 241 -10.52 -3.68 10.11
N THR A 242 -10.58 -4.88 9.52
CA THR A 242 -10.37 -5.02 8.07
C THR A 242 -11.41 -4.26 7.26
N LEU A 243 -12.66 -4.21 7.73
CA LEU A 243 -13.72 -3.41 7.10
C LEU A 243 -13.45 -1.90 7.20
N LEU A 244 -12.89 -1.45 8.33
CA LEU A 244 -12.52 -0.03 8.49
C LEU A 244 -11.35 0.36 7.60
N GLU A 245 -10.30 -0.46 7.53
CA GLU A 245 -9.16 -0.24 6.63
C GLU A 245 -9.63 -0.16 5.17
N GLN A 246 -10.50 -1.08 4.73
CA GLN A 246 -11.10 -1.05 3.39
C GLN A 246 -11.92 0.21 3.13
N ARG A 247 -12.72 0.66 4.11
CA ARG A 247 -13.52 1.87 3.98
C ARG A 247 -12.65 3.13 3.89
N GLU A 248 -11.58 3.21 4.67
CA GLU A 248 -10.62 4.32 4.61
C GLU A 248 -9.88 4.33 3.26
N GLU A 249 -9.42 3.18 2.78
CA GLU A 249 -8.81 3.04 1.45
C GLU A 249 -9.76 3.51 0.35
N GLN A 250 -11.03 3.11 0.40
CA GLN A 250 -12.05 3.57 -0.56
C GLN A 250 -12.28 5.10 -0.49
N MET A 251 -12.31 5.69 0.70
CA MET A 251 -12.45 7.14 0.85
C MET A 251 -11.22 7.90 0.34
N ASN A 252 -10.02 7.37 0.57
CA ASN A 252 -8.79 7.97 0.08
C ASN A 252 -8.70 7.90 -1.46
N LEU A 253 -9.08 6.78 -2.05
CA LEU A 253 -9.19 6.65 -3.52
C LEU A 253 -10.16 7.67 -4.11
N HIS A 254 -11.33 7.86 -3.48
CA HIS A 254 -12.32 8.83 -3.97
C HIS A 254 -11.90 10.29 -3.76
N ARG A 255 -11.06 10.57 -2.76
CA ARG A 255 -10.49 11.89 -2.50
C ARG A 255 -9.42 12.28 -3.51
N ASP A 256 -8.64 11.34 -4.00
CA ASP A 256 -7.59 11.58 -5.01
C ASP A 256 -8.14 11.68 -6.45
N GLU A 257 -9.41 11.33 -6.67
CA GLU A 257 -10.12 11.51 -7.94
C GLU A 257 -10.76 12.90 -8.13
N LEU A 258 -10.78 13.74 -7.08
CA LEU A 258 -11.35 15.10 -7.07
C LEU A 258 -10.26 16.18 -7.21
#